data_AF-I5ASN9-F1
#
_entry.id   AF-I5ASN9-F1
#
_cell.length_a   1.000
_cell.length_b   1.000
_cell.length_c   1.000
_cell.angle_alpha   90.00
_cell.angle_beta   90.00
_cell.angle_gamma   90.00
#
_symmetry.space_group_name_H-M   'P 1'
#
loop_
_entity.id
_entity.type
_entity.pdbx_description
1 polymer ?
#
loop_
_entity_poly.entity_id
_entity_poly.type
_entity_poly.pdbx_seq_one_letter_code
_entity_poly.pdbx_strand_id
1 'polypeptide(L)' 'MAGRKKEIDRENGASFIVDIKRNEYSSWQGTVTWIESNETVSFRSAMELIRLMDSVVEKDRDLEAGHRLALGSQA' A
#
# COMPACT_ATOMS: atom_id res chain seq x y z
N MET A 1 -3.19 -5.91 -31.20
CA MET A 1 -3.05 -6.57 -29.88
C MET A 1 -3.34 -5.52 -28.80
N ALA A 2 -4.62 -5.32 -28.45
CA ALA A 2 -4.99 -4.33 -27.44
C ALA A 2 -4.72 -4.93 -26.05
N GLY A 3 -3.65 -4.46 -25.40
CA GLY A 3 -3.37 -4.77 -24.00
C GLY A 3 -4.53 -4.27 -23.15
N ARG A 4 -5.32 -5.20 -22.63
CA ARG A 4 -6.42 -4.92 -21.71
C ARG A 4 -5.80 -4.26 -20.47
N LYS A 5 -5.91 -2.93 -20.37
CA LYS A 5 -5.50 -2.17 -19.19
C LYS A 5 -6.41 -2.68 -18.07
N LYS A 6 -5.88 -3.52 -17.18
CA LYS A 6 -6.65 -4.03 -16.04
C LYS A 6 -7.10 -2.81 -15.25
N GLU A 7 -8.40 -2.56 -15.30
CA GLU A 7 -9.07 -1.64 -14.39
C GLU A 7 -8.93 -2.27 -13.01
N ILE A 8 -8.07 -1.65 -12.19
CA ILE A 8 -7.86 -2.05 -10.81
C ILE A 8 -9.12 -1.60 -10.08
N ASP A 9 -9.84 -2.56 -9.52
CA ASP A 9 -11.05 -2.33 -8.73
C ASP A 9 -10.64 -1.50 -7.50
N ARG A 10 -11.03 -0.21 -7.48
CA ARG A 10 -10.54 0.79 -6.51
C ARG A 10 -11.50 1.01 -5.33
N GLU A 11 -12.28 -0.01 -4.93
CA GLU A 11 -13.22 0.20 -3.83
C GLU A 11 -12.49 0.21 -2.46
N ASN A 12 -11.41 -0.58 -2.28
CA ASN A 12 -10.71 -0.70 -0.98
C ASN A 12 -9.20 -1.03 -1.12
N GLY A 13 -8.49 -0.47 -2.11
CA GLY A 13 -7.07 -0.78 -2.36
C GLY A 13 -6.13 0.40 -2.12
N ALA A 14 -4.93 0.13 -1.59
CA ALA A 14 -3.85 1.11 -1.48
C ALA A 14 -2.95 1.08 -2.73
N SER A 15 -2.57 2.25 -3.25
CA SER A 15 -1.76 2.38 -4.46
C SER A 15 -0.33 2.79 -4.13
N PHE A 16 0.64 2.05 -4.64
CA PHE A 16 2.07 2.30 -4.36
C PHE A 16 2.86 2.53 -5.65
N ILE A 17 3.76 3.51 -5.61
CA ILE A 17 4.81 3.71 -6.62
C ILE A 17 6.12 3.19 -6.01
N VAL A 18 6.79 2.26 -6.69
CA VAL A 18 8.05 1.66 -6.21
C VAL A 18 9.18 1.99 -7.17
N ASP A 19 10.15 2.77 -6.69
CA ASP A 19 11.38 3.09 -7.41
C ASP A 19 12.53 2.21 -6.91
N ILE A 20 12.95 1.26 -7.74
CA ILE A 20 14.10 0.39 -7.44
C ILE A 20 15.39 1.08 -7.90
N LYS A 21 16.22 1.49 -6.95
CA LYS A 21 17.48 2.19 -7.22
C LYS A 21 18.67 1.26 -7.35
N ARG A 22 18.68 0.14 -6.61
CA ARG A 22 19.75 -0.85 -6.62
C ARG A 22 19.18 -2.26 -6.49
N ASN A 23 19.83 -3.21 -7.17
CA ASN A 23 19.55 -4.64 -7.12
C ASN A 23 20.82 -5.46 -6.87
N GLU A 24 21.71 -4.94 -6.03
CA GLU A 24 22.94 -5.64 -5.68
C GLU A 24 22.65 -6.69 -4.59
N TYR A 25 23.36 -7.82 -4.65
CA TYR A 25 23.22 -8.94 -3.71
C TYR A 25 21.82 -9.55 -3.65
N SER A 26 21.05 -9.46 -4.73
CA SER A 26 19.65 -9.92 -4.78
C SER A 26 18.73 -9.18 -3.79
N SER A 27 19.15 -7.99 -3.33
CA SER A 27 18.34 -7.13 -2.48
C SER A 27 17.83 -5.96 -3.30
N TRP A 28 16.51 -5.87 -3.46
CA TRP A 28 15.90 -4.65 -3.99
C TRP A 28 16.01 -3.55 -2.94
N GLN A 29 16.58 -2.43 -3.34
CA GLN A 29 16.73 -1.23 -2.50
C GLN A 29 16.21 -0.03 -3.27
N GLY A 30 15.52 0.86 -2.60
CA GLY A 30 14.81 1.93 -3.29
C GLY A 30 13.93 2.76 -2.40
N THR A 31 12.92 3.36 -3.01
CA THR A 31 11.90 4.17 -2.35
C THR A 31 10.53 3.71 -2.78
N VAL A 32 9.60 3.69 -1.85
CA VAL A 32 8.18 3.44 -2.10
C VAL A 32 7.40 4.68 -1.70
N THR A 33 6.49 5.10 -2.57
CA THR A 33 5.59 6.22 -2.32
C THR A 33 4.17 5.70 -2.27
N TRP A 34 3.49 5.92 -1.15
CA TRP A 34 2.07 5.67 -1.01
C TRP A 34 1.29 6.85 -1.58
N ILE A 35 0.45 6.59 -2.59
CA ILE A 35 -0.22 7.65 -3.35
C ILE A 35 -1.28 8.36 -2.49
N GLU A 36 -2.04 7.61 -1.69
CA GLU A 36 -3.17 8.15 -0.92
C GLU A 36 -2.70 9.07 0.23
N SER A 37 -1.57 8.77 0.86
CA SER A 37 -0.98 9.62 1.92
C SER A 37 0.16 10.52 1.42
N ASN A 38 0.54 10.44 0.14
CA ASN A 38 1.70 11.10 -0.45
C ASN A 38 3.00 10.91 0.36
N GLU A 39 3.12 9.77 1.06
CA GLU A 39 4.25 9.47 1.94
C GLU A 39 5.29 8.67 1.18
N THR A 40 6.56 9.10 1.24
CA THR A 40 7.67 8.40 0.58
C THR A 40 8.63 7.84 1.62
N VAL A 41 8.86 6.53 1.57
CA VAL A 41 9.71 5.80 2.51
C VAL A 41 10.78 5.03 1.75
N SER A 42 12.02 5.06 2.23
CA SER A 42 13.10 4.25 1.68
C SER A 42 13.08 2.82 2.24
N PHE A 43 13.30 1.83 1.38
CA PHE A 43 13.48 0.43 1.77
C PHE A 43 14.87 -0.07 1.36
N ARG A 44 15.44 -0.95 2.18
CA ARG A 44 16.78 -1.53 2.03
C ARG A 44 16.74 -3.02 1.65
N SER A 45 15.55 -3.62 1.56
CA SER A 45 15.36 -4.97 1.05
C SER A 45 13.93 -5.20 0.57
N ALA A 46 13.73 -6.25 -0.21
CA ALA A 46 12.39 -6.69 -0.62
C ALA A 46 11.48 -7.01 0.59
N MET A 47 12.05 -7.54 1.68
CA MET A 47 11.28 -7.80 2.90
C MET A 47 10.85 -6.53 3.63
N GLU A 48 11.70 -5.50 3.64
CA GLU A 48 11.34 -4.21 4.24
C GLU A 48 10.24 -3.53 3.42
N LEU A 49 10.28 -3.63 2.09
CA LEU A 49 9.19 -3.17 1.22
C LEU A 49 7.86 -3.84 1.54
N ILE A 50 7.84 -5.18 1.66
CA ILE A 50 6.62 -5.94 1.98
C ILE A 50 6.05 -5.51 3.33
N ARG A 51 6.90 -5.34 4.36
CA ARG A 51 6.46 -4.87 5.68
C ARG A 51 5.87 -3.46 5.64
N LEU A 52 6.45 -2.56 4.85
CA LEU A 52 5.92 -1.20 4.68
C LEU A 52 4.53 -1.22 4.04
N MET A 53 4.33 -2.03 2.99
CA MET A 53 3.02 -2.19 2.35
C MET A 53 2.00 -2.82 3.31
N ASP A 54 2.40 -3.86 4.04
CA ASP A 54 1.54 -4.57 5.00
C ASP A 54 1.05 -3.63 6.12
N SER A 55 1.94 -2.79 6.67
CA SER A 55 1.60 -1.79 7.68
C SER A 55 0.62 -0.72 7.17
N VAL A 56 0.62 -0.40 5.86
CA VAL A 56 -0.32 0.54 5.26
C VAL A 56 -1.68 -0.12 5.05
N VAL A 57 -1.69 -1.37 4.58
CA VAL A 57 -2.92 -2.15 4.35
C VAL A 57 -3.64 -2.45 5.67
N GLU A 58 -2.93 -2.73 6.77
CA GLU A 58 -3.54 -2.89 8.10
C GLU A 58 -4.18 -1.60 8.61
N LYS A 59 -3.50 -0.45 8.44
CA LYS A 59 -4.05 0.85 8.84
C LYS A 59 -5.37 1.17 8.14
N ASP A 60 -5.50 0.85 6.85
CA ASP A 60 -6.76 1.05 6.13
C ASP A 60 -7.89 0.17 6.68
N ARG A 61 -7.60 -1.07 7.12
CA ARG A 61 -8.61 -1.97 7.70
C ARG A 61 -9.10 -1.51 9.07
N ASP A 62 -8.21 -0.98 9.89
CA ASP A 62 -8.56 -0.52 11.24
C ASP A 62 -9.44 0.75 11.20
N LEU A 63 -9.25 1.62 10.20
CA LEU A 63 -10.07 2.80 9.98
C LEU A 63 -11.52 2.44 9.56
N GLU A 64 -11.70 1.40 8.74
CA GLU A 64 -13.01 0.85 8.37
C GLU A 64 -13.74 0.18 9.56
N ALA A 65 -13.00 -0.54 10.41
CA ALA A 65 -13.57 -1.20 11.58
C ALA A 65 -14.09 -0.21 12.63
N GLY A 66 -13.45 0.95 12.77
CA GLY A 66 -13.90 2.04 13.66
C GLY A 66 -15.20 2.71 13.19
N HIS A 67 -15.42 2.81 11.88
CA HIS A 67 -16.58 3.52 11.33
C HIS A 67 -17.88 2.70 11.40
N ARG A 68 -17.78 1.36 11.40
CA ARG A 68 -18.95 0.47 11.49
C ARG A 68 -19.55 0.35 12.89
N LEU A 69 -18.82 0.75 13.94
CA LEU A 69 -19.28 0.67 15.34
C LEU A 69 -20.07 1.92 15.79
N ALA A 70 -20.01 3.03 15.04
CA ALA A 70 -20.71 4.27 15.40
C ALA A 70 -22.20 4.31 14.98
N LEU A 71 -22.65 3.39 14.13
CA LEU A 71 -24.02 3.36 13.61
C LEU A 71 -24.98 2.42 14.36
N GLY A 72 -24.52 1.79 15.46
CA GLY A 72 -25.30 0.78 16.21
C GLY A 72 -25.94 1.24 17.51
N SER A 73 -25.84 2.52 17.91
CA SER A 73 -26.27 2.98 19.25
C SER A 73 -27.45 3.98 19.23
N GLN A 74 -28.32 3.89 18.22
CA GLN A 74 -29.63 4.55 18.25
C GLN A 74 -30.72 3.52 17.96
N ALA A 75 -31.11 2.77 19.00
CA ALA A 75 -32.40 2.09 19.10
C ALA A 75 -32.70 1.85 20.58
#